data_AF-A0A814S5M6-F1
#
_entry.id   AF-A0A814S5M6-F1
#
_cell.length_a   1.000
_cell.length_b   1.000
_cell.length_c   1.000
_cell.angle_alpha   90.00
_cell.angle_beta   90.00
_cell.angle_gamma   90.00
#
_symmetry.space_group_name_H-M   'P 1'
#
loop_
_entity.id
_entity.type
_entity.pdbx_description
1 polymer ?
#
loop_
_entity_poly.entity_id
_entity_poly.type
_entity_poly.pdbx_seq_one_letter_code
_entity_poly.pdbx_strand_id
1 'polypeptide(L)'
;MELRSIVVIITISLLTGFSILFLWNGQSCSLTPLLFNNDCRLSLIESDNFICESDAVWNERKTVYQTQDKENMKKRNSNIFFLSNWEPNFHCSHARRIGQMGDGGKWVCDLYRLKARPNCLIYSAGSNGDFSFEVHMKKVMPHCEIHTFDQNRYNCPNNICVFHQITFGNGIHPNNSKSWTTILEELGHTQRKIDVLKIDIEGGEYSFFPFLMQSPTKSLPQQILVEVHPNNPNNIHAFFELLRTYHYVIFNKEPNLLAGHQFFEYAFLKLNPQFFNSLPTNATKK
;
A
#
# COMPACT_ATOMS: atom_id res chain seq x y z
N MET A 1 -82.98 -12.66 49.08
CA MET A 1 -83.63 -13.98 48.96
C MET A 1 -83.68 -14.28 47.49
N GLU A 2 -83.17 -15.32 46.88
CA GLU A 2 -82.51 -16.62 47.16
C GLU A 2 -82.26 -17.16 45.72
N LEU A 3 -81.46 -18.16 45.38
CA LEU A 3 -80.19 -18.76 45.77
C LEU A 3 -79.93 -19.78 44.62
N ARG A 4 -78.65 -20.09 44.33
CA ARG A 4 -78.12 -21.30 43.62
C ARG A 4 -78.09 -21.26 42.08
N SER A 5 -76.95 -21.08 41.42
CA SER A 5 -75.74 -21.94 41.30
C SER A 5 -75.88 -23.04 40.23
N ILE A 6 -75.23 -22.86 39.07
CA ILE A 6 -74.55 -23.94 38.33
C ILE A 6 -73.27 -23.36 37.72
N VAL A 7 -72.15 -23.99 38.06
CA VAL A 7 -70.78 -23.73 37.61
C VAL A 7 -70.56 -24.47 36.29
N VAL A 8 -70.06 -23.79 35.26
CA VAL A 8 -69.44 -24.42 34.09
C VAL A 8 -68.08 -23.76 33.86
N ILE A 9 -67.03 -24.52 34.13
CA ILE A 9 -65.63 -24.13 33.94
C ILE A 9 -65.31 -24.29 32.44
N ILE A 10 -65.11 -23.18 31.74
CA ILE A 10 -64.55 -23.17 30.39
C ILE A 10 -63.04 -22.96 30.53
N THR A 11 -62.26 -23.97 30.17
CA THR A 11 -60.81 -23.87 30.04
C THR A 11 -60.45 -23.03 28.81
N ILE A 12 -59.98 -21.81 29.03
CA ILE A 12 -59.29 -21.00 28.02
C ILE A 12 -57.81 -21.02 28.34
N SER A 13 -57.04 -21.68 27.48
CA SER A 13 -55.57 -21.69 27.51
C SER A 13 -55.04 -20.28 27.26
N LEU A 14 -54.57 -19.61 28.33
CA LEU A 14 -53.80 -18.38 28.24
C LEU A 14 -52.36 -18.73 27.85
N LEU A 15 -52.00 -18.46 26.60
CA LEU A 15 -50.62 -18.29 26.17
C LEU A 15 -50.03 -17.10 26.94
N THR A 16 -49.35 -17.39 28.04
CA THR A 16 -48.53 -16.40 28.74
C THR A 16 -47.36 -16.03 27.83
N GLY A 17 -47.45 -14.88 27.18
CA GLY A 17 -46.33 -14.26 26.50
C GLY A 17 -45.24 -13.94 27.53
N PHE A 18 -44.15 -14.70 27.50
CA PHE A 18 -42.90 -14.28 28.11
C PHE A 18 -42.35 -13.12 27.29
N SER A 19 -42.76 -11.90 27.63
CA SER A 19 -42.04 -10.70 27.24
C SER A 19 -40.70 -10.72 27.98
N ILE A 20 -39.68 -11.29 27.35
CA ILE A 20 -38.29 -11.07 27.78
C ILE A 20 -38.04 -9.58 27.54
N LEU A 21 -38.20 -8.78 28.61
CA LEU A 21 -37.64 -7.45 28.69
C LEU A 21 -36.13 -7.60 28.57
N PHE A 22 -35.61 -7.49 27.34
CA PHE A 22 -34.23 -7.14 27.15
C PHE A 22 -34.05 -5.75 27.78
N LEU A 23 -33.59 -5.73 29.02
CA LEU A 23 -32.96 -4.55 29.60
C LEU A 23 -31.74 -4.27 28.72
N TRP A 24 -31.95 -3.46 27.69
CA TRP A 24 -30.88 -2.82 26.97
C TRP A 24 -30.19 -1.95 28.01
N ASN A 25 -29.11 -2.47 28.62
CA ASN A 25 -28.10 -1.65 29.25
C ASN A 25 -27.48 -0.84 28.13
N GLY A 26 -28.22 0.18 27.67
CA GLY A 26 -27.75 1.26 26.84
C GLY A 26 -26.79 2.04 27.70
N GLN A 27 -25.59 1.49 27.86
CA GLN A 27 -24.44 2.23 28.31
C GLN A 27 -24.23 3.25 27.19
N SER A 28 -24.84 4.43 27.38
CA SER A 28 -24.66 5.56 26.51
C SER A 28 -23.16 5.69 26.32
N CYS A 29 -22.69 5.48 25.09
CA CYS A 29 -21.32 5.78 24.74
C CYS A 29 -21.20 7.29 24.94
N SER A 30 -20.76 7.68 26.13
CA SER A 30 -20.39 9.04 26.46
C SER A 30 -19.18 9.33 25.59
N LEU A 31 -19.45 9.71 24.35
CA LEU A 31 -18.50 10.41 23.50
C LEU A 31 -18.29 11.75 24.20
N THR A 32 -17.37 11.77 25.16
CA THR A 32 -16.63 12.99 25.40
C THR A 32 -16.15 13.43 24.03
N PRO A 33 -16.39 14.68 23.61
CA PRO A 33 -15.72 15.19 22.44
C PRO A 33 -14.24 15.12 22.79
N LEU A 34 -13.56 14.10 22.31
CA LEU A 34 -12.13 14.18 22.15
C LEU A 34 -11.99 15.39 21.25
N LEU A 35 -11.53 16.50 21.83
CA LEU A 35 -10.90 17.57 21.09
C LEU A 35 -9.74 16.88 20.37
N PHE A 36 -10.01 16.34 19.18
CA PHE A 36 -9.00 15.93 18.24
C PHE A 36 -8.34 17.25 17.84
N ASN A 37 -7.30 17.60 18.59
CA ASN A 37 -6.34 18.54 18.09
C ASN A 37 -5.86 17.90 16.79
N ASN A 38 -6.20 18.50 15.64
CA ASN A 38 -5.82 18.05 14.30
C ASN A 38 -4.32 18.22 14.07
N ASP A 39 -3.51 18.06 15.12
CA ASP A 39 -2.08 18.12 15.05
C ASP A 39 -1.61 16.81 14.42
N CYS A 40 -1.36 16.90 13.12
CA CYS A 40 -0.72 15.86 12.34
C CYS A 40 0.73 16.25 12.00
N ARG A 41 1.33 17.13 12.80
CA ARG A 41 2.70 17.59 12.59
C ARG A 41 3.68 16.44 12.55
N LEU A 42 3.56 15.45 13.46
CA LEU A 42 4.48 14.32 13.48
C LEU A 42 4.37 13.49 12.20
N SER A 43 3.15 13.13 11.80
CA SER A 43 2.92 12.34 10.59
C SER A 43 3.34 13.07 9.33
N LEU A 44 3.12 14.39 9.23
CA LEU A 44 3.59 15.19 8.10
C LEU A 44 5.12 15.21 8.01
N ILE A 45 5.84 15.37 9.13
CA ILE A 45 7.31 15.35 9.12
C ILE A 45 7.82 13.96 8.74
N GLU A 46 7.29 12.92 9.36
CA GLU A 46 7.80 11.55 9.22
C GLU A 46 7.37 10.87 7.91
N SER A 47 6.45 11.45 7.16
CA SER A 47 6.00 10.98 5.85
C SER A 47 6.34 11.92 4.68
N ASP A 48 7.23 12.91 4.89
CA ASP A 48 7.57 13.92 3.88
C ASP A 48 6.33 14.65 3.31
N ASN A 49 5.46 15.07 4.21
CA ASN A 49 4.16 15.71 3.97
C ASN A 49 3.16 14.85 3.19
N PHE A 50 3.30 13.53 3.23
CA PHE A 50 2.41 12.63 2.50
C PHE A 50 1.18 12.22 3.30
N ILE A 51 1.30 11.94 4.60
CA ILE A 51 0.20 11.49 5.48
C ILE A 51 -0.04 12.54 6.56
N CYS A 52 -1.31 12.82 6.84
CA CYS A 52 -1.74 13.64 7.97
C CYS A 52 -2.75 12.84 8.80
N GLU A 53 -2.27 12.34 9.93
CA GLU A 53 -3.00 11.63 10.98
C GLU A 53 -2.55 12.20 12.32
N SER A 54 -3.40 12.08 13.36
CA SER A 54 -3.06 12.58 14.69
C SER A 54 -1.80 11.90 15.24
N ASP A 55 -1.03 12.61 16.05
CA ASP A 55 0.19 12.07 16.67
C ASP A 55 -0.05 10.77 17.45
N ALA A 56 -1.22 10.62 18.09
CA ALA A 56 -1.59 9.38 18.79
C ALA A 56 -1.69 8.18 17.82
N VAL A 57 -2.39 8.35 16.69
CA VAL A 57 -2.53 7.31 15.65
C VAL A 57 -1.18 7.03 14.99
N TRP A 58 -0.41 8.08 14.71
CA TRP A 58 0.90 7.94 14.08
C TRP A 58 1.91 7.21 14.97
N ASN A 59 1.91 7.47 16.29
CA ASN A 59 2.74 6.73 17.24
C ASN A 59 2.34 5.26 17.35
N GLU A 60 1.04 4.94 17.36
CA GLU A 60 0.58 3.56 17.34
C GLU A 60 1.03 2.83 16.07
N ARG A 61 0.93 3.51 14.92
CA ARG A 61 1.44 3.01 13.64
C ARG A 61 2.93 2.69 13.67
N LYS A 62 3.75 3.51 14.34
CA LYS A 62 5.19 3.22 14.56
C LYS A 62 5.39 1.96 15.39
N THR A 63 4.61 1.76 16.46
CA THR A 63 4.66 0.56 17.29
C THR A 63 4.32 -0.71 16.49
N VAL A 64 3.24 -0.65 15.69
CA VAL A 64 2.83 -1.75 14.80
C VAL A 64 3.93 -2.06 13.79
N TYR A 65 4.47 -1.03 13.13
CA TYR A 65 5.58 -1.16 12.20
C TYR A 65 6.80 -1.83 12.84
N GLN A 66 7.25 -1.37 14.01
CA GLN A 66 8.42 -1.94 14.68
C GLN A 66 8.23 -3.41 15.05
N THR A 67 7.01 -3.81 15.41
CA THR A 67 6.67 -5.19 15.79
C THR A 67 6.68 -6.11 14.59
N GLN A 68 5.91 -5.79 13.55
CA GLN A 68 5.88 -6.56 12.30
C GLN A 68 7.24 -6.54 11.60
N ASP A 69 7.92 -5.41 11.76
CA ASP A 69 9.32 -5.13 11.46
C ASP A 69 10.27 -6.30 11.72
N LYS A 70 10.33 -6.62 13.02
CA LYS A 70 11.16 -7.67 13.58
C LYS A 70 10.74 -9.06 13.08
N GLU A 71 9.44 -9.28 12.85
CA GLU A 71 8.94 -10.55 12.33
C GLU A 71 9.35 -10.79 10.87
N ASN A 72 9.40 -9.74 10.05
CA ASN A 72 9.86 -9.81 8.67
C ASN A 72 11.36 -10.14 8.55
N MET A 73 12.16 -9.77 9.55
CA MET A 73 13.59 -10.09 9.59
C MET A 73 13.90 -11.54 9.97
N LYS A 74 12.90 -12.32 10.43
CA LYS A 74 13.07 -13.75 10.70
C LYS A 74 12.93 -14.52 9.37
N LYS A 75 14.06 -14.98 8.81
CA LYS A 75 14.09 -15.77 7.57
C LYS A 75 13.49 -17.15 7.81
N ARG A 76 12.29 -17.40 7.29
CA ARG A 76 11.58 -18.68 7.47
C ARG A 76 11.70 -19.53 6.21
N ASN A 77 12.15 -20.77 6.38
CA ASN A 77 12.12 -21.75 5.29
C ASN A 77 10.68 -22.27 5.11
N SER A 78 10.14 -22.20 3.89
CA SER A 78 8.78 -22.61 3.57
C SER A 78 8.67 -23.03 2.12
N ASN A 79 7.88 -24.08 1.85
CA ASN A 79 7.54 -24.51 0.49
C ASN A 79 6.74 -23.44 -0.28
N ILE A 80 6.02 -22.58 0.43
CA ILE A 80 5.38 -21.39 -0.12
C ILE A 80 6.03 -20.18 0.55
N PHE A 81 7.08 -19.64 -0.06
CA PHE A 81 7.95 -18.62 0.54
C PHE A 81 7.16 -17.43 1.09
N PHE A 82 6.29 -16.85 0.26
CA PHE A 82 5.50 -15.68 0.63
C PHE A 82 4.35 -15.99 1.59
N LEU A 83 4.10 -17.23 1.99
CA LEU A 83 3.12 -17.51 3.06
C LEU A 83 3.66 -17.11 4.44
N SER A 84 4.97 -17.12 4.63
CA SER A 84 5.61 -16.98 5.94
C SER A 84 6.70 -15.90 5.98
N ASN A 85 6.90 -15.17 4.89
CA ASN A 85 7.92 -14.14 4.79
C ASN A 85 7.32 -12.83 4.24
N TRP A 86 7.86 -11.71 4.73
CA TRP A 86 7.60 -10.35 4.24
C TRP A 86 6.11 -9.98 4.22
N GLU A 87 5.51 -9.84 5.39
CA GLU A 87 4.14 -9.34 5.54
C GLU A 87 4.09 -7.80 5.55
N PRO A 88 2.94 -7.19 5.20
CA PRO A 88 2.73 -5.75 5.36
C PRO A 88 3.06 -5.27 6.77
N ASN A 89 4.04 -4.37 6.90
CA ASN A 89 4.46 -3.76 8.16
C ASN A 89 3.96 -2.32 8.30
N PHE A 90 3.12 -1.86 7.39
CA PHE A 90 2.51 -0.54 7.43
C PHE A 90 1.06 -0.61 6.92
N HIS A 91 0.16 0.16 7.52
CA HIS A 91 -1.23 0.20 7.07
C HIS A 91 -1.51 1.49 6.30
N CYS A 92 -1.91 1.42 5.02
CA CYS A 92 -2.37 2.60 4.32
C CYS A 92 -3.89 2.71 4.36
N SER A 93 -4.42 3.66 5.16
CA SER A 93 -5.84 3.82 5.45
C SER A 93 -6.71 4.04 4.20
N HIS A 94 -6.14 4.65 3.15
CA HIS A 94 -6.83 4.92 1.88
C HIS A 94 -6.15 4.20 0.70
N ALA A 95 -5.65 2.98 0.91
CA ALA A 95 -5.16 2.15 -0.17
C ALA A 95 -6.28 1.77 -1.14
N ARG A 96 -6.01 1.84 -2.45
CA ARG A 96 -6.96 1.46 -3.50
C ARG A 96 -6.27 0.66 -4.60
N ARG A 97 -6.91 -0.42 -5.03
CA ARG A 97 -6.47 -1.19 -6.19
C ARG A 97 -6.86 -0.46 -7.49
N ILE A 98 -5.89 -0.28 -8.38
CA ILE A 98 -6.01 0.45 -9.65
C ILE A 98 -5.57 -0.43 -10.80
N GLY A 99 -6.26 -0.31 -11.95
CA GLY A 99 -6.12 -1.22 -13.09
C GLY A 99 -7.23 -2.27 -13.15
N GLN A 100 -7.05 -3.28 -14.00
CA GLN A 100 -7.99 -4.37 -14.15
C GLN A 100 -7.98 -5.32 -12.94
N MET A 101 -9.06 -6.09 -12.77
CA MET A 101 -9.14 -7.13 -11.73
C MET A 101 -8.35 -8.38 -12.17
N GLY A 102 -7.75 -9.09 -11.21
CA GLY A 102 -6.80 -10.15 -11.52
C GLY A 102 -5.42 -9.56 -11.81
N ASP A 103 -4.73 -10.07 -12.83
CA ASP A 103 -3.37 -9.68 -13.17
C ASP A 103 -3.26 -8.23 -13.69
N GLY A 104 -2.13 -7.56 -13.49
CA GLY A 104 -1.82 -6.21 -14.00
C GLY A 104 -2.28 -5.02 -13.14
N GLY A 105 -3.32 -5.18 -12.30
CA GLY A 105 -3.74 -4.16 -11.35
C GLY A 105 -2.82 -4.06 -10.13
N LYS A 106 -2.59 -2.86 -9.60
CA LYS A 106 -1.69 -2.62 -8.46
C LYS A 106 -2.35 -1.78 -7.35
N TRP A 107 -1.91 -1.95 -6.11
CA TRP A 107 -2.42 -1.22 -4.95
C TRP A 107 -1.68 0.11 -4.74
N VAL A 108 -2.38 1.24 -4.79
CA VAL A 108 -1.82 2.57 -4.59
C VAL A 108 -2.25 3.13 -3.24
N CYS A 109 -1.31 3.65 -2.45
CA CYS A 109 -1.59 4.27 -1.17
C CYS A 109 -2.09 5.71 -1.34
N ASP A 110 -3.22 6.02 -0.70
CA ASP A 110 -3.80 7.35 -0.54
C ASP A 110 -3.83 8.19 -1.82
N LEU A 111 -4.62 7.70 -2.80
CA LEU A 111 -4.89 8.44 -4.04
C LEU A 111 -5.52 9.80 -3.80
N TYR A 112 -6.23 9.99 -2.69
CA TYR A 112 -6.84 11.27 -2.36
C TYR A 112 -5.76 12.34 -2.12
N ARG A 113 -4.73 12.02 -1.34
CA ARG A 113 -3.61 12.94 -1.11
C ARG A 113 -2.70 13.07 -2.31
N LEU A 114 -2.46 11.99 -3.04
CA LEU A 114 -1.69 12.05 -4.29
C LEU A 114 -2.37 12.97 -5.32
N LYS A 115 -3.70 12.93 -5.43
CA LYS A 115 -4.48 13.79 -6.32
C LYS A 115 -4.32 15.28 -6.02
N ALA A 116 -4.03 15.67 -4.78
CA ALA A 116 -3.79 17.06 -4.41
C ALA A 116 -2.44 17.60 -4.92
N ARG A 117 -1.56 16.74 -5.45
CA ARG A 117 -0.27 17.15 -6.04
C ARG A 117 -0.49 17.63 -7.48
N PRO A 118 -0.21 18.90 -7.81
CA PRO A 118 -0.56 19.45 -9.13
C PRO A 118 0.32 18.94 -10.28
N ASN A 119 1.57 18.54 -9.99
CA ASN A 119 2.55 18.10 -10.99
C ASN A 119 3.01 16.66 -10.74
N CYS A 120 2.06 15.79 -10.40
CA CYS A 120 2.35 14.39 -10.10
C CYS A 120 2.95 13.66 -11.31
N LEU A 121 3.93 12.80 -11.04
CA LEU A 121 4.67 12.04 -12.04
C LEU A 121 4.61 10.55 -11.72
N ILE A 122 4.12 9.76 -12.67
CA ILE A 122 3.92 8.32 -12.55
C ILE A 122 4.72 7.62 -13.63
N TYR A 123 5.57 6.68 -13.22
CA TYR A 123 6.29 5.78 -14.12
C TYR A 123 5.68 4.39 -14.02
N SER A 124 5.46 3.75 -15.17
CA SER A 124 4.97 2.38 -15.26
C SER A 124 5.84 1.58 -16.22
N ALA A 125 6.66 0.69 -15.69
CA ALA A 125 7.55 -0.16 -16.47
C ALA A 125 6.98 -1.58 -16.54
N GLY A 126 7.04 -2.16 -17.74
CA GLY A 126 6.45 -3.48 -17.99
C GLY A 126 4.94 -3.41 -18.13
N SER A 127 4.51 -2.80 -19.23
CA SER A 127 3.08 -2.70 -19.56
C SER A 127 2.58 -3.98 -20.22
N ASN A 128 3.44 -4.63 -20.99
CA ASN A 128 3.09 -5.75 -21.87
C ASN A 128 1.82 -5.50 -22.72
N GLY A 129 1.61 -4.24 -23.13
CA GLY A 129 0.43 -3.82 -23.88
C GLY A 129 -0.86 -3.67 -23.06
N ASP A 130 -0.86 -4.01 -21.77
CA ASP A 130 -1.93 -3.67 -20.83
C ASP A 130 -1.73 -2.26 -20.28
N PHE A 131 -2.69 -1.38 -20.59
CA PHE A 131 -2.71 0.01 -20.12
C PHE A 131 -3.81 0.27 -19.07
N SER A 132 -4.40 -0.77 -18.49
CA SER A 132 -5.54 -0.67 -17.59
C SER A 132 -5.21 0.16 -16.34
N PHE A 133 -4.00 -0.01 -15.79
CA PHE A 133 -3.50 0.75 -14.65
C PHE A 133 -3.42 2.25 -14.99
N GLU A 134 -2.77 2.60 -16.09
CA GLU A 134 -2.56 3.97 -16.55
C GLU A 134 -3.89 4.65 -16.86
N VAL A 135 -4.78 3.94 -17.57
CA VAL A 135 -6.14 4.43 -17.86
C VAL A 135 -6.89 4.73 -16.56
N HIS A 136 -6.84 3.83 -15.56
CA HIS A 136 -7.53 4.04 -14.29
C HIS A 136 -6.88 5.13 -13.44
N MET A 137 -5.55 5.26 -13.43
CA MET A 137 -4.85 6.38 -12.79
C MET A 137 -5.27 7.71 -13.42
N LYS A 138 -5.29 7.78 -14.77
CA LYS A 138 -5.67 9.00 -15.49
C LYS A 138 -7.13 9.40 -15.27
N LYS A 139 -8.05 8.43 -15.10
CA LYS A 139 -9.44 8.71 -14.72
C LYS A 139 -9.55 9.38 -13.35
N VAL A 140 -8.74 8.95 -12.37
CA VAL A 140 -8.79 9.48 -11.00
C VAL A 140 -8.04 10.81 -10.88
N MET A 141 -6.91 10.93 -11.57
CA MET A 141 -5.97 12.05 -11.53
C MET A 141 -5.58 12.49 -12.95
N PRO A 142 -6.50 13.17 -13.66
CA PRO A 142 -6.32 13.53 -15.08
C PRO A 142 -5.14 14.46 -15.33
N HIS A 143 -4.71 15.21 -14.31
CA HIS A 143 -3.58 16.13 -14.38
C HIS A 143 -2.21 15.45 -14.21
N CYS A 144 -2.13 14.20 -13.72
CA CYS A 144 -0.84 13.54 -13.57
C CYS A 144 -0.22 13.20 -14.93
N GLU A 145 1.09 13.38 -14.98
CA GLU A 145 1.94 12.95 -16.08
C GLU A 145 2.27 11.46 -15.91
N ILE A 146 2.03 10.66 -16.95
CA ILE A 146 2.25 9.22 -16.92
C ILE A 146 3.21 8.85 -18.05
N HIS A 147 4.31 8.20 -17.69
CA HIS A 147 5.25 7.60 -18.64
C HIS A 147 5.22 6.10 -18.51
N THR A 148 5.03 5.42 -19.64
CA THR A 148 5.00 3.97 -19.71
C THR A 148 6.20 3.47 -20.48
N PHE A 149 6.86 2.44 -19.95
CA PHE A 149 8.11 1.90 -20.46
C PHE A 149 7.97 0.41 -20.72
N ASP A 150 8.47 -0.06 -21.86
CA ASP A 150 8.50 -1.47 -22.20
C ASP A 150 9.63 -1.79 -23.19
N GLN A 151 10.08 -3.03 -23.22
CA GLN A 151 11.05 -3.49 -24.24
C GLN A 151 10.40 -3.59 -25.62
N ASN A 152 9.12 -3.98 -25.66
CA ASN A 152 8.34 -4.11 -26.87
C ASN A 152 7.64 -2.79 -27.17
N ARG A 153 7.27 -2.58 -28.43
CA ARG A 153 6.54 -1.38 -28.83
C ARG A 153 5.04 -1.61 -28.71
N TYR A 154 4.38 -0.79 -27.92
CA TYR A 154 2.93 -0.77 -27.79
C TYR A 154 2.37 0.63 -28.05
N ASN A 155 1.07 0.70 -28.34
CA ASN A 155 0.37 1.96 -28.56
C ASN A 155 -0.38 2.34 -27.29
N CYS A 156 0.19 3.24 -26.48
CA CYS A 156 -0.54 3.82 -25.36
C CYS A 156 -1.78 4.57 -25.86
N PRO A 157 -2.94 4.44 -25.19
CA PRO A 157 -4.13 5.17 -25.61
C PRO A 157 -3.92 6.70 -25.55
N ASN A 158 -4.56 7.40 -26.49
CA ASN A 158 -4.46 8.86 -26.62
C ASN A 158 -4.78 9.56 -25.30
N ASN A 159 -3.94 10.55 -24.93
CA ASN A 159 -4.06 11.35 -23.71
C ASN A 159 -3.97 10.57 -22.38
N ILE A 160 -3.54 9.30 -22.40
CA ILE A 160 -3.35 8.51 -21.18
C ILE A 160 -1.91 8.59 -20.68
N CYS A 161 -0.94 8.26 -21.54
CA CYS A 161 0.47 8.22 -21.19
C CYS A 161 1.37 8.56 -22.38
N VAL A 162 2.63 8.87 -22.09
CA VAL A 162 3.71 8.93 -23.08
C VAL A 162 4.45 7.60 -23.04
N PHE A 163 4.45 6.90 -24.18
CA PHE A 163 5.07 5.58 -24.29
C PHE A 163 6.54 5.66 -24.70
N HIS A 164 7.37 4.84 -24.08
CA HIS A 164 8.79 4.73 -24.33
C HIS A 164 9.20 3.27 -24.53
N GLN A 165 9.84 2.97 -25.66
CA GLN A 165 10.43 1.65 -25.88
C GLN A 165 11.81 1.59 -25.20
N ILE A 166 11.82 1.39 -23.88
CA ILE A 166 13.01 1.40 -23.03
C ILE A 166 12.93 0.26 -22.03
N THR A 167 14.01 -0.52 -21.94
CA THR A 167 14.20 -1.53 -20.89
C THR A 167 14.94 -0.90 -19.70
N PHE A 168 14.44 -1.10 -18.49
CA PHE A 168 15.13 -0.65 -17.27
C PHE A 168 16.30 -1.58 -16.96
N GLY A 169 17.45 -1.02 -16.56
CA GLY A 169 18.63 -1.81 -16.23
C GLY A 169 19.79 -0.98 -15.70
N ASN A 170 21.01 -1.50 -15.82
CA ASN A 170 22.23 -0.86 -15.30
C ASN A 170 22.96 0.03 -16.32
N GLY A 171 22.39 0.20 -17.53
CA GLY A 171 23.01 1.01 -18.59
C GLY A 171 24.21 0.36 -19.28
N ILE A 172 24.57 -0.89 -18.92
CA ILE A 172 25.69 -1.61 -19.54
C ILE A 172 25.15 -2.50 -20.66
N HIS A 173 25.77 -2.41 -21.86
CA HIS A 173 25.54 -3.31 -22.99
C HIS A 173 25.61 -4.78 -22.55
N PRO A 174 24.76 -5.70 -23.10
CA PRO A 174 24.36 -5.73 -24.51
C PRO A 174 22.87 -5.43 -24.82
N ASN A 175 22.01 -5.15 -23.83
CA ASN A 175 20.55 -5.23 -24.04
C ASN A 175 19.81 -3.88 -24.21
N ASN A 176 20.48 -2.80 -24.65
CA ASN A 176 19.86 -1.47 -24.80
C ASN A 176 19.09 -0.97 -23.55
N SER A 177 19.43 -1.49 -22.37
CA SER A 177 18.81 -1.08 -21.11
C SER A 177 19.31 0.30 -20.69
N LYS A 178 18.47 1.09 -20.03
CA LYS A 178 18.83 2.41 -19.51
C LYS A 178 18.78 2.41 -17.99
N SER A 179 19.75 3.10 -17.39
CA SER A 179 19.76 3.35 -15.95
C SER A 179 18.66 4.33 -15.56
N TRP A 180 18.24 4.27 -14.28
CA TRP A 180 17.27 5.22 -13.72
C TRP A 180 17.69 6.67 -13.94
N THR A 181 18.96 7.00 -13.68
CA THR A 181 19.51 8.35 -13.87
C THR A 181 19.44 8.80 -15.32
N THR A 182 19.81 7.95 -16.28
CA THR A 182 19.75 8.24 -17.71
C THR A 182 18.31 8.55 -18.16
N ILE A 183 17.34 7.74 -17.71
CA ILE A 183 15.92 7.96 -18.03
C ILE A 183 15.43 9.30 -17.49
N LEU A 184 15.79 9.64 -16.24
CA LEU A 184 15.42 10.92 -15.66
C LEU A 184 16.06 12.10 -16.39
N GLU A 185 17.30 11.98 -16.85
CA GLU A 185 18.01 13.02 -17.62
C GLU A 185 17.36 13.24 -18.99
N GLU A 186 17.15 12.17 -19.76
CA GLU A 186 16.55 12.23 -21.10
C GLU A 186 15.13 12.78 -21.09
N LEU A 187 14.36 12.52 -20.03
CA LEU A 187 13.00 13.02 -19.86
C LEU A 187 12.93 14.37 -19.13
N GLY A 188 14.05 14.93 -18.68
CA GLY A 188 14.07 16.22 -17.96
C GLY A 188 13.44 16.15 -16.56
N HIS A 189 13.44 14.97 -15.93
CA HIS A 189 12.82 14.68 -14.63
C HIS A 189 13.80 14.62 -13.45
N THR A 190 15.06 15.01 -13.62
CA THR A 190 16.10 14.95 -12.56
C THR A 190 15.76 15.76 -11.30
N GLN A 191 14.93 16.81 -11.43
CA GLN A 191 14.46 17.64 -10.32
C GLN A 191 12.97 17.42 -9.98
N ARG A 192 12.34 16.40 -10.57
CA ARG A 192 10.94 16.05 -10.32
C ARG A 192 10.88 14.97 -9.24
N LYS A 193 9.83 15.02 -8.41
CA LYS A 193 9.47 13.90 -7.53
C LYS A 193 8.72 12.87 -8.35
N ILE A 194 9.13 11.61 -8.27
CA ILE A 194 8.41 10.50 -8.88
C ILE A 194 7.46 9.99 -7.80
N ASP A 195 6.16 10.14 -8.01
CA ASP A 195 5.17 9.83 -6.98
C ASP A 195 4.84 8.34 -6.94
N VAL A 196 4.81 7.68 -8.10
CA VAL A 196 4.54 6.24 -8.22
C VAL A 196 5.45 5.63 -9.28
N LEU A 197 6.10 4.53 -8.92
CA LEU A 197 6.73 3.61 -9.85
C LEU A 197 5.98 2.28 -9.81
N LYS A 198 5.21 1.96 -10.86
CA LYS A 198 4.79 0.58 -11.16
C LYS A 198 5.92 -0.11 -11.91
N ILE A 199 6.28 -1.34 -11.54
CA ILE A 199 7.35 -2.09 -12.18
C ILE A 199 7.04 -3.59 -12.21
N ASP A 200 7.13 -4.16 -13.41
CA ASP A 200 6.79 -5.54 -13.68
C ASP A 200 7.58 -6.02 -14.91
N ILE A 201 8.85 -6.35 -14.72
CA ILE A 201 9.85 -6.48 -15.79
C ILE A 201 10.48 -7.88 -15.82
N GLU A 202 9.67 -8.91 -15.58
CA GLU A 202 10.00 -10.32 -15.86
C GLU A 202 11.30 -10.80 -15.19
N GLY A 203 11.49 -10.45 -13.91
CA GLY A 203 12.69 -10.80 -13.13
C GLY A 203 13.80 -9.76 -13.21
N GLY A 204 13.68 -8.75 -14.07
CA GLY A 204 14.62 -7.63 -14.15
C GLY A 204 14.74 -6.82 -12.86
N GLU A 205 13.77 -6.92 -11.95
CA GLU A 205 13.70 -6.18 -10.68
C GLU A 205 14.96 -6.39 -9.83
N TYR A 206 15.43 -7.64 -9.73
CA TYR A 206 16.58 -8.01 -8.91
C TYR A 206 17.87 -7.33 -9.37
N SER A 207 17.99 -7.08 -10.67
CA SER A 207 19.14 -6.37 -11.23
C SER A 207 18.96 -4.86 -11.17
N PHE A 208 17.74 -4.35 -11.33
CA PHE A 208 17.45 -2.92 -11.43
C PHE A 208 17.43 -2.21 -10.08
N PHE A 209 16.78 -2.79 -9.06
CA PHE A 209 16.60 -2.13 -7.77
C PHE A 209 17.89 -1.74 -7.05
N PRO A 210 18.97 -2.56 -7.06
CA PRO A 210 20.26 -2.14 -6.51
C PRO A 210 20.79 -0.82 -7.10
N PHE A 211 20.59 -0.57 -8.40
CA PHE A 211 21.01 0.67 -9.05
C PHE A 211 20.01 1.81 -8.82
N LEU A 212 18.71 1.52 -8.81
CA LEU A 212 17.69 2.49 -8.41
C LEU A 212 18.02 3.09 -7.05
N MET A 213 18.32 2.24 -6.06
CA MET A 213 18.60 2.67 -4.70
C MET A 213 19.94 3.41 -4.55
N GLN A 214 20.90 3.21 -5.45
CA GLN A 214 22.14 4.01 -5.49
C GLN A 214 21.94 5.42 -6.08
N SER A 215 20.78 5.70 -6.68
CA SER A 215 20.46 7.02 -7.21
C SER A 215 20.24 8.04 -6.07
N PRO A 216 20.35 9.35 -6.34
CA PRO A 216 20.13 10.37 -5.33
C PRO A 216 18.77 10.19 -4.63
N THR A 217 18.71 10.28 -3.30
CA THR A 217 17.50 10.01 -2.50
C THR A 217 16.26 10.77 -2.98
N LYS A 218 16.43 12.00 -3.47
CA LYS A 218 15.34 12.84 -4.00
C LYS A 218 14.71 12.30 -5.30
N SER A 219 15.44 11.45 -6.03
CA SER A 219 14.98 10.82 -7.27
C SER A 219 14.28 9.47 -7.05
N LEU A 220 14.27 8.97 -5.82
CA LEU A 220 13.61 7.72 -5.48
C LEU A 220 12.08 7.91 -5.49
N PRO A 221 11.31 6.93 -6.00
CA PRO A 221 9.85 7.01 -6.00
C PRO A 221 9.25 7.13 -4.58
N GLN A 222 8.18 7.91 -4.42
CA GLN A 222 7.43 7.93 -3.16
C GLN A 222 6.74 6.59 -2.89
N GLN A 223 6.21 5.96 -3.93
CA GLN A 223 5.60 4.64 -3.88
C GLN A 223 6.20 3.72 -4.95
N ILE A 224 6.43 2.46 -4.59
CA ILE A 224 6.86 1.41 -5.51
C ILE A 224 5.82 0.31 -5.50
N LEU A 225 5.29 -0.03 -6.67
CA LEU A 225 4.29 -1.07 -6.90
C LEU A 225 4.94 -2.11 -7.81
N VAL A 226 5.29 -3.28 -7.26
CA VAL A 226 6.17 -4.23 -7.93
C VAL A 226 5.60 -5.63 -7.89
N GLU A 227 5.61 -6.30 -9.04
CA GLU A 227 5.49 -7.76 -9.03
C GLU A 227 6.86 -8.37 -8.68
N VAL A 228 6.88 -9.16 -7.61
CA VAL A 228 8.08 -9.89 -7.21
C VAL A 228 8.07 -11.25 -7.92
N HIS A 229 8.85 -11.34 -8.98
CA HIS A 229 9.04 -12.56 -9.77
C HIS A 229 9.75 -13.66 -8.98
N PRO A 230 9.49 -14.96 -9.25
CA PRO A 230 10.15 -16.07 -8.58
C PRO A 230 11.68 -15.99 -8.67
N ASN A 231 12.34 -16.22 -7.53
CA ASN A 231 13.80 -16.32 -7.44
C ASN A 231 14.17 -17.21 -6.25
N ASN A 232 15.47 -17.48 -6.05
CA ASN A 232 15.89 -18.18 -4.84
C ASN A 232 15.59 -17.33 -3.59
N PRO A 233 15.25 -17.96 -2.45
CA PRO A 233 14.86 -17.25 -1.23
C PRO A 233 15.87 -16.20 -0.74
N ASN A 234 17.18 -16.43 -0.93
CA ASN A 234 18.21 -15.49 -0.50
C ASN A 234 18.14 -14.17 -1.30
N ASN A 235 17.95 -14.26 -2.62
CA ASN A 235 17.78 -13.08 -3.46
C ASN A 235 16.50 -12.31 -3.14
N ILE A 236 15.40 -13.03 -2.84
CA ILE A 236 14.14 -12.39 -2.43
C ILE A 236 14.33 -11.66 -1.09
N HIS A 237 14.94 -12.30 -0.08
CA HIS A 237 15.28 -11.62 1.17
C HIS A 237 16.14 -10.37 0.94
N ALA A 238 17.19 -10.47 0.12
CA ALA A 238 18.05 -9.33 -0.20
C ALA A 238 17.29 -8.17 -0.86
N PHE A 239 16.32 -8.47 -1.75
CA PHE A 239 15.47 -7.46 -2.37
C PHE A 239 14.66 -6.64 -1.36
N PHE A 240 13.98 -7.32 -0.42
CA PHE A 240 13.20 -6.63 0.62
C PHE A 240 14.08 -5.93 1.64
N GLU A 241 15.21 -6.53 2.05
CA GLU A 241 16.20 -5.91 2.93
C GLU A 241 16.77 -4.63 2.32
N LEU A 242 17.00 -4.61 0.99
CA LEU A 242 17.40 -3.41 0.26
C LEU A 242 16.35 -2.30 0.37
N LEU A 243 15.08 -2.59 0.04
CA LEU A 243 14.00 -1.60 0.16
C LEU A 243 13.85 -1.07 1.58
N ARG A 244 13.96 -1.96 2.57
CA ARG A 244 13.97 -1.61 4.00
C ARG A 244 15.09 -0.64 4.36
N THR A 245 16.33 -0.90 3.93
CA THR A 245 17.49 0.00 4.14
C THR A 245 17.24 1.40 3.56
N TYR A 246 16.47 1.49 2.49
CA TYR A 246 16.10 2.76 1.85
C TYR A 246 14.79 3.36 2.36
N HIS A 247 14.34 2.92 3.54
CA HIS A 247 13.20 3.47 4.28
C HIS A 247 11.86 3.27 3.56
N TYR A 248 11.71 2.16 2.85
CA TYR A 248 10.43 1.72 2.34
C TYR A 248 9.75 0.76 3.31
N VAL A 249 8.46 0.97 3.52
CA VAL A 249 7.58 0.08 4.30
C VAL A 249 6.60 -0.61 3.37
N ILE A 250 6.23 -1.85 3.70
CA ILE A 250 5.28 -2.66 2.93
C ILE A 250 3.87 -2.31 3.40
N PHE A 251 3.05 -1.75 2.50
CA PHE A 251 1.65 -1.45 2.82
C PHE A 251 0.64 -2.38 2.15
N ASN A 252 1.06 -3.16 1.15
CA ASN A 252 0.22 -4.17 0.54
C ASN A 252 1.04 -5.35 0.05
N LYS A 253 0.40 -6.52 0.06
CA LYS A 253 0.85 -7.80 -0.48
C LYS A 253 -0.36 -8.53 -1.05
N GLU A 254 -0.31 -8.92 -2.31
CA GLU A 254 -1.40 -9.61 -3.00
C GLU A 254 -0.82 -10.77 -3.83
N PRO A 255 -1.33 -12.00 -3.72
CA PRO A 255 -0.86 -13.11 -4.56
C PRO A 255 -1.35 -12.95 -6.00
N ASN A 256 -0.47 -13.17 -6.99
CA ASN A 256 -0.87 -13.31 -8.39
C ASN A 256 -1.15 -14.79 -8.71
N LEU A 257 -2.34 -15.24 -8.32
CA LEU A 257 -2.73 -16.64 -8.45
C LEU A 257 -2.86 -17.13 -9.90
N LEU A 258 -2.94 -16.22 -10.88
CA LEU A 258 -2.95 -16.56 -12.30
C LEU A 258 -1.57 -16.96 -12.80
N ALA A 259 -0.51 -16.27 -12.36
CA ALA A 259 0.88 -16.58 -12.69
C ALA A 259 1.42 -17.77 -11.86
N GLY A 260 0.94 -17.92 -10.62
CA GLY A 260 1.19 -19.10 -9.80
C GLY A 260 1.53 -18.77 -8.34
N HIS A 261 1.71 -19.80 -7.51
CA HIS A 261 1.91 -19.67 -6.06
C HIS A 261 3.23 -18.98 -5.64
N GLN A 262 4.09 -18.62 -6.59
CA GLN A 262 5.37 -17.96 -6.37
C GLN A 262 5.38 -16.48 -6.81
N PHE A 263 4.28 -15.97 -7.37
CA PHE A 263 4.17 -14.60 -7.88
C PHE A 263 3.34 -13.76 -6.92
N PHE A 264 3.91 -12.64 -6.48
CA PHE A 264 3.27 -11.75 -5.52
C PHE A 264 3.48 -10.30 -5.88
N GLU A 265 2.39 -9.56 -5.82
CA GLU A 265 2.33 -8.12 -5.95
C GLU A 265 2.61 -7.47 -4.60
N TYR A 266 3.57 -6.57 -4.56
CA TYR A 266 3.92 -5.80 -3.38
C TYR A 266 3.79 -4.31 -3.63
N ALA A 267 3.37 -3.59 -2.59
CA ALA A 267 3.32 -2.14 -2.63
C ALA A 267 4.05 -1.55 -1.43
N PHE A 268 4.93 -0.60 -1.73
CA PHE A 268 5.82 0.03 -0.78
C PHE A 268 5.61 1.54 -0.73
N LEU A 269 5.72 2.11 0.46
CA LEU A 269 5.69 3.54 0.70
C LEU A 269 7.03 3.97 1.27
N LYS A 270 7.66 4.99 0.68
CA LYS A 270 8.84 5.62 1.26
C LYS A 270 8.45 6.52 2.43
N LEU A 271 9.15 6.42 3.55
CA LEU A 271 8.98 7.33 4.68
C LEU A 271 10.26 8.12 4.95
N ASN A 272 10.11 9.24 5.67
CA ASN A 272 11.25 10.01 6.14
C ASN A 272 12.03 9.15 7.16
N PRO A 273 13.38 9.19 7.17
CA PRO A 273 14.18 8.45 8.16
C PRO A 273 13.76 8.68 9.62
N GLN A 274 13.20 9.85 9.95
CA GLN A 274 12.69 10.15 11.30
C GLN A 274 11.57 9.21 11.76
N PHE A 275 10.79 8.63 10.85
CA PHE A 275 9.77 7.62 11.18
C PHE A 275 10.37 6.43 11.94
N PHE A 276 11.61 6.07 11.62
CA PHE A 276 12.26 4.86 12.12
C PHE A 276 13.00 5.09 13.44
N ASN A 277 13.07 6.35 13.90
CA ASN A 277 13.63 6.67 15.21
C ASN A 277 12.77 6.06 16.32
N SER A 278 13.42 5.69 17.42
CA SER A 278 12.73 5.25 18.62
C SER A 278 11.68 6.28 19.02
N LEU A 279 10.50 5.81 19.43
CA LEU A 279 9.50 6.68 20.06
C LEU A 279 10.18 7.40 21.23
N PRO A 280 9.85 8.68 21.48
CA PRO A 280 10.30 9.35 22.69
C PRO A 280 9.97 8.44 23.87
N THR A 281 10.98 8.00 24.61
CA THR A 281 10.74 7.36 25.89
C THR A 281 10.00 8.41 26.69
N ASN A 282 8.78 8.10 27.14
CA ASN A 282 8.08 8.98 28.05
C ASN A 282 9.02 9.25 29.23
N ALA A 283 9.59 10.44 29.24
CA ALA A 283 10.39 10.92 30.35
C ALA A 283 9.50 10.84 31.59
N THR A 284 9.87 9.94 32.51
CA THR A 284 9.43 9.91 33.90
C THR A 284 7.91 9.93 34.13
N LYS A 285 7.32 8.74 34.31
CA LYS A 285 6.42 8.56 35.47
C LYS A 285 7.32 8.44 36.70
N LYS A 286 7.68 9.58 37.28
CA LYS A 286 8.13 9.66 38.68
C LYS A 286 6.89 9.70 39.56
#